data_AF-A0A1I0TBN0-F1
#
_entry.id   AF-A0A1I0TBN0-F1
#
_cell.length_a   1.000
_cell.length_b   1.000
_cell.length_c   1.000
_cell.angle_alpha   90.00
_cell.angle_beta   90.00
_cell.angle_gamma   90.00
#
_symmetry.space_group_name_H-M   'P 1'
#
loop_
_entity.id
_entity.type
_entity.pdbx_description
1 polymer ?
#
loop_
_entity_poly.entity_id
_entity_poly.type
_entity_poly.pdbx_seq_one_letter_code
_entity_poly.pdbx_strand_id
1 'polypeptide(L)'
;MICSSSQLKSSPNVRERLRQKDFSTSLHSARNDENIFLKFAAIKHYSMPAISFFTESISYSLPQKLKIKKWVKATIEKEGYQLQELNFIFCSDEYLLSINQQYLNHDTYTDIITFDNSEEEKLIISDIFISIERVKENAKIYKTSAFDEVCRIMIHGTLHLLGYKDKGKAAKTLMTQKEDEYLAYRSEFGLVYPPLPF
;
A
#
# COMPACT_ATOMS: atom_id res chain seq x y z
N MET A 1 -8.41 16.15 6.15
CA MET A 1 -9.03 16.36 4.83
C MET A 1 -8.01 15.88 3.80
N ILE A 2 -7.94 14.57 3.59
CA ILE A 2 -6.93 13.95 2.70
C ILE A 2 -7.29 14.29 1.24
N CYS A 3 -6.26 14.66 0.47
CA CYS A 3 -6.33 15.16 -0.89
C CYS A 3 -6.58 14.00 -1.88
N SER A 4 -7.03 14.32 -3.09
CA SER A 4 -7.45 13.34 -4.10
C SER A 4 -6.38 12.28 -4.36
N SER A 5 -6.66 11.04 -3.97
CA SER A 5 -5.87 9.91 -4.44
C SER A 5 -6.04 9.75 -5.96
N SER A 6 -4.94 9.44 -6.63
CA SER A 6 -4.96 9.00 -8.02
C SER A 6 -4.95 7.48 -8.06
N GLN A 7 -6.05 6.88 -8.49
CA GLN A 7 -6.13 5.43 -8.76
C GLN A 7 -5.96 5.15 -10.25
N LEU A 8 -5.14 4.15 -10.57
CA LEU A 8 -5.02 3.60 -11.93
C LEU A 8 -5.14 2.08 -11.88
N LYS A 9 -5.88 1.51 -12.84
CA LYS A 9 -5.61 0.15 -13.29
C LYS A 9 -4.32 0.19 -14.11
N SER A 10 -3.30 -0.57 -13.71
CA SER A 10 -2.05 -0.59 -14.47
C SER A 10 -2.28 -1.18 -15.87
N SER A 11 -1.90 -0.42 -16.91
CA SER A 11 -1.82 -0.96 -18.27
C SER A 11 -0.72 -2.04 -18.32
N PRO A 12 -0.85 -3.10 -19.14
CA PRO A 12 0.18 -4.15 -19.26
C PRO A 12 1.61 -3.61 -19.45
N ASN A 13 1.75 -2.47 -20.15
CA ASN A 13 3.02 -1.79 -20.42
C ASN A 13 3.68 -1.14 -19.18
N VAL A 14 2.90 -0.80 -18.14
CA VAL A 14 3.41 -0.26 -16.86
C VAL A 14 3.92 -1.40 -15.98
N ARG A 15 3.20 -2.53 -15.99
CA ARG A 15 3.56 -3.75 -15.26
C ARG A 15 4.92 -4.31 -15.65
N GLU A 16 5.24 -4.28 -16.94
CA GLU A 16 6.52 -4.79 -17.47
C GLU A 16 7.72 -3.91 -17.08
N ARG A 17 7.54 -2.58 -17.03
CA ARG A 17 8.63 -1.63 -16.72
C ARG A 17 8.95 -1.52 -15.23
N LEU A 18 7.96 -1.69 -14.35
CA LEU A 18 8.19 -1.74 -12.90
C LEU A 18 8.89 -3.06 -12.53
N ARG A 19 8.40 -4.20 -13.05
CA ARG A 19 9.04 -5.51 -12.84
C ARG A 19 10.49 -5.57 -13.32
N GLN A 20 10.82 -4.96 -14.46
CA GLN A 20 12.19 -5.01 -15.00
C GLN A 20 13.21 -4.22 -14.16
N LYS A 21 12.78 -3.20 -13.41
CA LYS A 21 13.68 -2.47 -12.50
C LYS A 21 13.98 -3.28 -11.23
N ASP A 22 12.97 -3.92 -10.65
CA ASP A 22 13.11 -4.68 -9.39
C ASP A 22 13.79 -6.05 -9.56
N PHE A 23 13.71 -6.66 -10.75
CA PHE A 23 14.29 -7.99 -10.99
C PHE A 23 15.81 -7.98 -11.23
N SER A 24 16.38 -6.83 -11.60
CA SER A 24 17.82 -6.71 -11.88
C SER A 24 18.69 -6.81 -10.62
N THR A 25 18.11 -6.61 -9.43
CA THR A 25 18.86 -6.54 -8.16
C THR A 25 18.84 -7.84 -7.34
N SER A 26 18.08 -8.88 -7.75
CA SER A 26 17.93 -10.11 -6.95
C SER A 26 18.38 -11.42 -7.61
N LEU A 27 18.92 -11.41 -8.83
CA LEU A 27 19.43 -12.62 -9.50
C LEU A 27 20.95 -12.57 -9.64
N HIS A 28 21.65 -12.84 -8.54
CA HIS A 28 23.07 -13.18 -8.58
C HIS A 28 23.51 -14.27 -7.59
N SER A 29 22.61 -15.13 -7.11
CA SER A 29 23.03 -16.40 -6.49
C SER A 29 21.86 -17.36 -6.27
N ALA A 30 21.67 -18.31 -7.18
CA ALA A 30 21.25 -19.68 -6.88
C ALA A 30 21.17 -20.46 -8.19
N ARG A 31 22.23 -21.21 -8.50
CA ARG A 31 22.25 -22.21 -9.58
C ARG A 31 22.04 -23.60 -8.97
N ASN A 32 21.28 -24.39 -9.72
CA ASN A 32 21.19 -25.85 -9.78
C ASN A 32 20.61 -26.60 -8.57
N ASP A 33 19.40 -27.13 -8.79
CA ASP A 33 19.11 -28.56 -8.61
C ASP A 33 17.78 -28.91 -9.32
N GLU A 34 17.87 -29.67 -10.43
CA GLU A 34 16.73 -29.98 -11.32
C GLU A 34 15.65 -30.90 -10.70
N ASN A 35 15.87 -31.42 -9.49
CA ASN A 35 14.89 -32.28 -8.80
C ASN A 35 13.93 -31.50 -7.88
N ILE A 36 14.12 -30.18 -7.76
CA ILE A 36 13.20 -29.28 -7.08
C ILE A 36 12.01 -28.92 -7.97
N PHE A 37 12.22 -28.78 -9.27
CA PHE A 37 11.25 -28.23 -10.22
C PHE A 37 9.92 -29.02 -10.28
N LEU A 38 9.98 -30.34 -10.10
CA LEU A 38 8.79 -31.21 -10.14
C LEU A 38 8.00 -31.28 -8.82
N LYS A 39 8.58 -30.89 -7.68
CA LYS A 39 7.81 -30.70 -6.43
C LYS A 39 7.08 -29.36 -6.39
N PHE A 40 7.58 -28.35 -7.11
CA PHE A 40 6.91 -27.06 -7.23
C PHE A 40 5.72 -27.09 -8.20
N ALA A 41 5.71 -27.99 -9.20
CA ALA A 41 4.63 -28.12 -10.17
C ALA A 41 3.29 -28.67 -9.60
N ALA A 42 3.31 -29.25 -8.39
CA ALA A 42 2.11 -29.74 -7.69
C ALA A 42 1.49 -28.71 -6.73
N ILE A 43 2.10 -27.53 -6.57
CA ILE A 43 1.51 -26.39 -5.88
C ILE A 43 0.95 -25.48 -6.97
N LYS A 44 -0.35 -25.59 -7.25
CA LYS A 44 -1.06 -24.51 -7.95
C LYS A 44 -0.85 -23.23 -7.14
N HIS A 45 0.13 -22.41 -7.54
CA HIS A 45 0.41 -21.03 -7.11
C HIS A 45 -0.37 -20.53 -5.88
N TYR A 46 -0.14 -21.13 -4.71
CA TYR A 46 -0.60 -20.56 -3.44
C TYR A 46 0.58 -19.75 -2.89
N SER A 47 0.85 -18.62 -3.53
CA SER A 47 1.71 -17.60 -2.95
C SER A 47 1.04 -17.13 -1.67
N MET A 48 1.73 -17.17 -0.54
CA MET A 48 1.18 -16.61 0.69
C MET A 48 0.84 -15.14 0.48
N PRO A 49 -0.31 -14.65 0.97
CA PRO A 49 -0.70 -13.27 0.79
C PRO A 49 0.38 -12.37 1.40
N ALA A 50 1.05 -11.61 0.54
CA ALA A 50 2.25 -10.89 0.92
C ALA A 50 1.94 -9.39 1.00
N ILE A 51 1.98 -8.85 2.21
CA ILE A 51 2.12 -7.40 2.39
C ILE A 51 3.61 -7.11 2.56
N SER A 52 4.16 -6.24 1.73
CA SER A 52 5.58 -5.85 1.78
C SER A 52 5.73 -4.34 1.94
N PHE A 53 6.87 -3.92 2.50
CA PHE A 53 7.17 -2.52 2.79
C PHE A 53 8.54 -2.19 2.22
N PHE A 54 8.58 -1.20 1.33
CA PHE A 54 9.78 -0.74 0.64
C PHE A 54 9.99 0.75 0.88
N THR A 55 11.21 1.22 0.63
CA THR A 55 11.58 2.64 0.76
C THR A 55 12.39 3.05 -0.45
N GLU A 56 12.02 4.15 -1.09
CA GLU A 56 12.70 4.68 -2.28
C GLU A 56 13.14 6.13 -2.05
N SER A 57 14.42 6.40 -2.33
CA SER A 57 15.04 7.73 -2.21
C SER A 57 14.96 8.39 -0.81
N ILE A 58 14.60 7.64 0.24
CA ILE A 58 14.52 8.12 1.63
C ILE A 58 15.00 7.08 2.63
N SER A 59 15.39 7.53 3.83
CA SER A 59 15.54 6.66 4.99
C SER A 59 14.28 6.75 5.85
N TYR A 60 13.49 5.67 5.86
CA TYR A 60 12.29 5.57 6.68
C TYR A 60 12.15 4.17 7.27
N SER A 61 11.87 4.09 8.58
CA SER A 61 11.63 2.83 9.27
C SER A 61 10.21 2.80 9.79
N LEU A 62 9.35 2.00 9.15
CA LEU A 62 7.99 1.76 9.62
C LEU A 62 8.03 0.87 10.87
N PRO A 63 7.56 1.34 12.04
CA PRO A 63 7.49 0.51 13.24
C PRO A 63 6.31 -0.46 13.17
N GLN A 64 6.34 -1.51 14.00
CA GLN A 64 5.21 -2.45 14.17
C GLN A 64 4.72 -3.15 12.88
N LYS A 65 5.61 -3.34 11.88
CA LYS A 65 5.30 -3.93 10.55
C LYS A 65 4.39 -5.16 10.63
N LEU A 66 4.69 -6.12 11.51
CA LEU A 66 3.89 -7.35 11.64
C LEU A 66 2.43 -7.10 12.05
N LYS A 67 2.21 -6.17 12.98
CA LYS A 67 0.85 -5.79 13.41
C LYS A 67 0.11 -5.07 12.29
N ILE A 68 0.81 -4.19 11.57
CA ILE A 68 0.26 -3.50 10.39
C ILE A 68 -0.16 -4.50 9.32
N LYS A 69 0.68 -5.50 8.99
CA LYS A 69 0.32 -6.55 8.03
C LYS A 69 -0.97 -7.28 8.44
N LYS A 70 -1.07 -7.68 9.72
CA LYS A 70 -2.27 -8.36 10.24
C LYS A 70 -3.52 -7.48 10.14
N TRP A 71 -3.40 -6.21 10.55
CA TRP A 71 -4.51 -5.25 10.52
C TRP A 71 -5.01 -4.96 9.10
N VAL A 72 -4.10 -4.67 8.17
CA VAL A 72 -4.46 -4.40 6.76
C VAL A 72 -5.07 -5.64 6.12
N LYS A 73 -4.47 -6.82 6.32
CA LYS A 73 -5.03 -8.08 5.81
C LYS A 73 -6.44 -8.33 6.35
N ALA A 74 -6.64 -8.18 7.66
CA ALA A 74 -7.96 -8.36 8.27
C ALA A 74 -8.99 -7.34 7.79
N THR A 75 -8.57 -6.12 7.44
CA THR A 75 -9.44 -5.10 6.84
C THR A 75 -9.92 -5.53 5.46
N ILE A 76 -9.01 -5.99 4.60
CA ILE A 76 -9.32 -6.49 3.25
C ILE A 76 -10.29 -7.67 3.34
N GLU A 77 -10.03 -8.63 4.22
CA GLU A 77 -10.89 -9.80 4.43
C GLU A 77 -12.27 -9.41 4.99
N LYS A 78 -12.35 -8.42 5.89
CA LYS A 78 -13.62 -7.94 6.47
C LYS A 78 -14.52 -7.27 5.42
N GLU A 79 -13.96 -6.63 4.40
CA GLU A 79 -14.70 -6.05 3.28
C GLU A 79 -15.01 -7.10 2.17
N GLY A 80 -14.63 -8.37 2.37
CA GLY A 80 -14.97 -9.48 1.47
C GLY A 80 -14.03 -9.63 0.27
N TYR A 81 -12.82 -9.08 0.35
CA TYR A 81 -11.78 -9.19 -0.66
C TYR A 81 -10.71 -10.21 -0.25
N GLN A 82 -9.98 -10.74 -1.23
CA GLN A 82 -8.84 -11.63 -1.04
C GLN A 82 -7.55 -10.87 -1.31
N LEU A 83 -6.64 -10.88 -0.35
CA LEU A 83 -5.31 -10.34 -0.54
C LEU A 83 -4.43 -11.40 -1.24
N GLN A 84 -3.71 -11.00 -2.29
CA GLN A 84 -2.62 -11.79 -2.86
C GLN A 84 -1.29 -11.07 -2.70
N GLU A 85 -1.21 -9.81 -3.11
CA GLU A 85 0.00 -8.99 -3.01
C GLU A 85 -0.35 -7.53 -2.76
N LEU A 86 0.29 -6.92 -1.77
CA LEU A 86 0.12 -5.49 -1.50
C LEU A 86 1.45 -4.89 -1.05
N ASN A 87 2.01 -4.03 -1.89
CA ASN A 87 3.27 -3.38 -1.63
C ASN A 87 3.02 -1.93 -1.20
N PHE A 88 3.61 -1.53 -0.07
CA PHE A 88 3.65 -0.13 0.34
C PHE A 88 5.07 0.41 0.14
N ILE A 89 5.20 1.42 -0.72
CA ILE A 89 6.46 2.05 -1.09
C ILE A 89 6.48 3.45 -0.49
N PHE A 90 7.35 3.66 0.50
CA PHE A 90 7.53 4.96 1.13
C PHE A 90 8.61 5.75 0.38
N CYS A 91 8.29 6.95 -0.10
CA CYS A 91 9.20 7.72 -0.95
C CYS A 91 9.22 9.22 -0.60
N SER A 92 10.11 9.96 -1.26
CA SER A 92 10.12 11.43 -1.20
C SER A 92 9.00 12.04 -2.05
N ASP A 93 8.74 13.33 -1.84
CA ASP A 93 7.79 14.11 -2.64
C ASP A 93 8.18 14.16 -4.12
N GLU A 94 9.47 14.37 -4.41
CA GLU A 94 9.99 14.48 -5.78
C GLU A 94 9.85 13.15 -6.52
N TYR A 95 10.12 12.03 -5.83
CA TYR A 95 9.92 10.72 -6.40
C TYR A 95 8.44 10.50 -6.72
N LEU A 96 7.54 10.81 -5.77
CA LEU A 96 6.10 10.64 -5.99
C LEU A 96 5.57 11.54 -7.11
N LEU A 97 6.07 12.77 -7.21
CA LEU A 97 5.77 13.67 -8.33
C LEU A 97 6.22 13.08 -9.66
N SER A 98 7.42 12.49 -9.72
CA SER A 98 7.91 11.83 -10.94
C SER A 98 7.00 10.68 -11.37
N ILE A 99 6.48 9.89 -10.42
CA ILE A 99 5.50 8.83 -10.68
C ILE A 99 4.17 9.43 -11.19
N ASN A 100 3.70 10.53 -10.58
CA ASN A 100 2.47 11.21 -11.00
C ASN A 100 2.58 11.75 -12.44
N GLN A 101 3.72 12.35 -12.78
CA GLN A 101 3.99 12.83 -14.14
C GLN A 101 4.11 11.67 -15.13
N GLN A 102 4.91 10.67 -14.81
CA GLN A 102 5.25 9.56 -15.71
C GLN A 102 4.06 8.65 -16.03
N TYR A 103 3.18 8.40 -15.06
CA TYR A 103 2.12 7.40 -15.18
C TYR A 103 0.70 7.99 -15.21
N LEU A 104 0.49 9.17 -14.63
CA LEU A 104 -0.82 9.82 -14.55
C LEU A 104 -0.93 11.08 -15.43
N ASN A 105 0.18 11.57 -16.00
CA ASN A 105 0.25 12.86 -16.70
C ASN A 105 -0.29 14.03 -15.83
N HIS A 106 -0.15 13.92 -14.51
CA HIS A 106 -0.58 14.95 -13.57
C HIS A 106 0.65 15.59 -12.90
N ASP A 107 0.75 16.92 -12.97
CA ASP A 107 1.82 17.69 -12.34
C ASP A 107 1.33 18.29 -11.01
N THR A 108 0.99 17.40 -10.07
CA THR A 108 0.47 17.81 -8.75
C THR A 108 1.13 16.99 -7.65
N TYR A 109 1.44 17.62 -6.53
CA TYR A 109 1.84 16.89 -5.34
C TYR A 109 0.62 16.20 -4.74
N THR A 110 0.77 14.90 -4.46
CA THR A 110 -0.21 14.09 -3.74
C THR A 110 0.51 13.37 -2.60
N ASP A 111 -0.22 12.96 -1.57
CA ASP A 111 0.29 12.16 -0.47
C ASP A 111 0.31 10.67 -0.79
N ILE A 112 -0.50 10.23 -1.76
CA ILE A 112 -0.65 8.83 -2.14
C ILE A 112 -0.95 8.62 -3.63
N ILE A 113 -0.33 7.58 -4.20
CA ILE A 113 -0.67 7.03 -5.52
C ILE A 113 -0.90 5.53 -5.37
N THR A 114 -2.00 5.03 -5.92
CA THR A 114 -2.37 3.61 -5.82
C THR A 114 -2.50 3.00 -7.21
N PHE A 115 -1.71 1.96 -7.48
CA PHE A 115 -1.79 1.16 -8.70
C PHE A 115 -2.49 -0.16 -8.41
N ASP A 116 -3.66 -0.34 -8.99
CA ASP A 116 -4.40 -1.60 -8.96
C ASP A 116 -3.92 -2.50 -10.10
N ASN A 117 -3.25 -3.59 -9.74
CA ASN A 117 -2.71 -4.60 -10.64
C ASN A 117 -3.58 -5.86 -10.67
N SER A 118 -4.75 -5.87 -10.01
CA SER A 118 -5.65 -7.02 -10.02
C SER A 118 -6.26 -7.26 -11.41
N GLU A 119 -6.34 -8.54 -11.78
CA GLU A 119 -7.06 -8.98 -12.99
C GLU A 119 -8.43 -9.60 -12.64
N GLU A 120 -8.51 -10.22 -11.47
CA GLU A 120 -9.72 -10.85 -10.95
C GLU A 120 -10.48 -9.90 -10.03
N GLU A 121 -11.81 -9.94 -10.08
CA GLU A 121 -12.63 -9.19 -9.13
C GLU A 121 -12.40 -9.66 -7.70
N LYS A 122 -12.41 -8.71 -6.77
CA LYS A 122 -12.20 -8.93 -5.32
C LYS A 122 -10.82 -9.48 -4.93
N LEU A 123 -9.89 -9.62 -5.87
CA LEU A 123 -8.51 -9.98 -5.59
C LEU A 123 -7.65 -8.71 -5.51
N ILE A 124 -6.78 -8.59 -4.51
CA ILE A 124 -5.90 -7.44 -4.34
C ILE A 124 -4.47 -7.83 -4.73
N ILE A 125 -4.01 -7.19 -5.81
CA ILE A 125 -2.62 -7.15 -6.26
C ILE A 125 -2.34 -5.67 -6.51
N SER A 126 -1.54 -4.99 -5.68
CA SER A 126 -1.40 -3.53 -5.80
C SER A 126 -0.10 -2.99 -5.21
N ASP A 127 0.33 -1.86 -5.78
CA ASP A 127 1.42 -1.03 -5.27
C ASP A 127 0.88 0.34 -4.81
N ILE A 128 1.14 0.70 -3.56
CA ILE A 128 0.75 1.95 -2.94
C ILE A 128 2.00 2.77 -2.62
N PHE A 129 2.15 3.91 -3.29
CA PHE A 129 3.24 4.85 -3.07
C PHE A 129 2.80 5.95 -2.11
N ILE A 130 3.59 6.23 -1.08
CA ILE A 130 3.26 7.18 -0.01
C ILE A 130 4.41 8.15 0.20
N SER A 131 4.13 9.46 0.13
CA SER A 131 5.11 10.46 0.50
C SER A 131 5.22 10.59 2.02
N ILE A 132 6.41 10.32 2.56
CA ILE A 132 6.69 10.51 3.99
C ILE A 132 6.79 12.00 4.37
N GLU A 133 7.12 12.87 3.42
CA GLU A 133 7.18 14.30 3.66
C GLU A 133 5.78 14.87 3.84
N ARG A 134 4.84 14.52 2.95
CA ARG A 134 3.42 14.89 3.11
C ARG A 134 2.79 14.32 4.36
N VAL A 135 3.07 13.07 4.70
CA VAL A 135 2.65 12.48 5.99
C VAL A 135 3.09 13.37 7.15
N LYS A 136 4.36 13.79 7.19
CA LYS A 136 4.90 14.62 8.29
C LYS A 136 4.26 16.00 8.31
N GLU A 137 4.01 16.61 7.15
CA GLU A 137 3.30 17.88 7.05
C GLU A 137 1.86 17.78 7.54
N ASN A 138 1.11 16.79 7.05
CA ASN A 138 -0.27 16.51 7.45
C ASN A 138 -0.36 16.23 8.95
N ALA A 139 0.57 15.45 9.51
CA ALA A 139 0.61 15.17 10.94
C ALA A 139 0.68 16.45 11.78
N LYS A 140 1.49 17.44 11.36
CA LYS A 140 1.56 18.76 12.01
C LYS A 140 0.27 19.56 11.85
N ILE A 141 -0.30 19.60 10.65
CA ILE A 141 -1.54 20.34 10.33
C ILE A 141 -2.71 19.80 11.15
N TYR A 142 -2.87 18.48 11.19
CA TYR A 142 -3.97 17.79 11.88
C TYR A 142 -3.68 17.50 13.35
N LYS A 143 -2.52 17.91 13.86
CA LYS A 143 -2.08 17.68 15.25
C LYS A 143 -2.19 16.21 15.67
N THR A 144 -1.81 15.32 14.77
CA THR A 144 -1.77 13.87 15.00
C THR A 144 -0.33 13.37 15.00
N SER A 145 -0.10 12.13 15.42
CA SER A 145 1.22 11.52 15.32
C SER A 145 1.55 11.18 13.87
N ALA A 146 2.83 11.25 13.49
CA ALA A 146 3.24 10.82 12.15
C ALA A 146 2.89 9.34 11.89
N PHE A 147 2.91 8.50 12.93
CA PHE A 147 2.53 7.10 12.83
C PHE A 147 1.03 6.92 12.52
N ASP A 148 0.16 7.67 13.18
CA ASP A 148 -1.27 7.64 12.91
C ASP A 148 -1.60 8.14 11.52
N GLU A 149 -0.90 9.18 11.06
CA GLU A 149 -1.07 9.70 9.70
C GLU A 149 -0.62 8.70 8.65
N VAL A 150 0.52 8.00 8.86
CA VAL A 150 0.91 6.88 7.98
C VAL A 150 -0.15 5.80 7.96
N CYS A 151 -0.65 5.38 9.13
CA CYS A 151 -1.72 4.38 9.19
C CYS A 151 -2.97 4.84 8.43
N ARG A 152 -3.34 6.11 8.57
CA ARG A 152 -4.49 6.70 7.87
C ARG A 152 -4.30 6.67 6.36
N ILE A 153 -3.12 7.05 5.87
CA ILE A 153 -2.84 7.05 4.43
C ILE A 153 -2.77 5.62 3.88
N MET A 154 -2.17 4.68 4.62
CA MET A 154 -2.14 3.26 4.22
C MET A 154 -3.54 2.66 4.11
N ILE A 155 -4.41 2.91 5.09
CA ILE A 155 -5.78 2.40 5.04
C ILE A 155 -6.62 3.13 4.01
N HIS A 156 -6.37 4.42 3.79
CA HIS A 156 -6.99 5.20 2.73
C HIS A 156 -6.70 4.56 1.36
N GLY A 157 -5.43 4.30 1.04
CA GLY A 157 -5.07 3.60 -0.20
C GLY A 157 -5.67 2.21 -0.31
N THR A 158 -5.73 1.47 0.81
CA THR A 158 -6.35 0.14 0.85
C THR A 158 -7.86 0.23 0.57
N LEU A 159 -8.59 1.15 1.19
CA LEU A 159 -10.03 1.35 1.00
C LEU A 159 -10.37 1.73 -0.44
N HIS A 160 -9.51 2.52 -1.08
CA HIS A 160 -9.60 2.81 -2.51
C HIS A 160 -9.60 1.53 -3.35
N LEU A 161 -8.72 0.56 -3.05
CA LEU A 161 -8.70 -0.75 -3.72
C LEU A 161 -9.97 -1.58 -3.43
N LEU A 162 -10.62 -1.34 -2.30
CA LEU A 162 -11.88 -1.97 -1.91
C LEU A 162 -13.11 -1.26 -2.52
N GLY A 163 -12.91 -0.27 -3.39
CA GLY A 163 -13.97 0.40 -4.15
C GLY A 163 -14.56 1.65 -3.49
N TYR A 164 -14.01 2.08 -2.35
CA TYR A 164 -14.41 3.34 -1.72
C TYR A 164 -13.82 4.53 -2.50
N LYS A 165 -14.66 5.53 -2.80
CA LYS A 165 -14.26 6.74 -3.54
C LYS A 165 -14.24 7.94 -2.60
N ASP A 166 -13.39 8.91 -2.89
CA ASP A 166 -13.22 10.15 -2.11
C ASP A 166 -13.72 11.41 -2.86
N LYS A 167 -14.18 11.26 -4.10
CA LYS A 167 -14.68 12.36 -4.93
C LYS A 167 -16.15 12.67 -4.66
N GLY A 168 -16.42 13.90 -4.23
CA GLY A 168 -17.74 14.39 -3.89
C GLY A 168 -18.07 14.28 -2.40
N LYS A 169 -19.00 15.11 -1.92
CA LYS A 169 -19.27 15.27 -0.48
C LYS A 169 -19.71 13.97 0.21
N ALA A 170 -20.63 13.22 -0.41
CA ALA A 170 -21.13 11.97 0.15
C ALA A 170 -20.06 10.88 0.19
N ALA A 171 -19.33 10.69 -0.92
CA ALA A 171 -18.26 9.70 -1.03
C ALA A 171 -17.13 10.01 -0.02
N LYS A 172 -16.70 11.27 0.07
CA LYS A 172 -15.71 11.71 1.06
C LYS A 172 -16.16 11.46 2.50
N THR A 173 -17.43 11.69 2.80
CA THR A 173 -17.98 11.43 4.15
C THR A 173 -17.90 9.94 4.48
N LEU A 174 -18.31 9.08 3.54
CA LEU A 174 -18.22 7.63 3.70
C LEU A 174 -16.76 7.16 3.84
N MET A 175 -15.87 7.69 3.01
CA MET A 175 -14.44 7.39 3.05
C MET A 175 -13.85 7.72 4.42
N THR A 176 -14.09 8.93 4.93
CA THR A 176 -13.61 9.34 6.27
C THR A 176 -14.20 8.46 7.37
N GLN A 177 -15.49 8.12 7.30
CA GLN A 177 -16.10 7.19 8.27
C GLN A 177 -15.42 5.82 8.27
N LYS A 178 -15.08 5.30 7.09
CA LYS A 178 -14.39 4.02 6.95
C LYS A 178 -12.94 4.07 7.39
N GLU A 179 -12.23 5.15 7.07
CA GLU A 179 -10.88 5.40 7.61
C GLU A 179 -10.89 5.38 9.14
N ASP A 180 -11.84 6.07 9.77
CA ASP A 180 -11.95 6.14 11.23
C ASP A 180 -12.35 4.77 11.82
N GLU A 181 -13.27 4.04 11.18
CA GLU A 181 -13.64 2.66 11.57
C GLU A 181 -12.39 1.76 11.61
N TYR A 182 -11.60 1.75 10.52
CA TYR A 182 -10.46 0.86 10.41
C TYR A 182 -9.24 1.33 11.20
N LEU A 183 -9.07 2.64 11.38
CA LEU A 183 -8.10 3.18 12.32
C LEU A 183 -8.45 2.84 13.77
N ALA A 184 -9.73 2.75 14.14
CA ALA A 184 -10.12 2.24 15.45
C ALA A 184 -9.84 0.74 15.53
N TYR A 185 -10.19 -0.03 14.49
CA TYR A 185 -10.03 -1.50 14.46
C TYR A 185 -8.57 -1.98 14.65
N ARG A 186 -7.58 -1.14 14.36
CA ARG A 186 -6.16 -1.49 14.57
C ARG A 186 -5.80 -1.77 16.04
N SER A 187 -6.60 -1.27 16.99
CA SER A 187 -6.42 -1.53 18.43
C SER A 187 -6.51 -3.02 18.76
N GLU A 188 -7.34 -3.78 18.05
CA GLU A 188 -7.50 -5.24 18.18
C GLU A 188 -6.19 -6.00 17.86
N PHE A 189 -5.29 -5.37 17.11
CA PHE A 189 -3.97 -5.90 16.76
C PHE A 189 -2.86 -5.35 17.66
N GLY A 190 -3.22 -4.60 18.70
CA GLY A 190 -2.29 -3.89 19.57
C GLY A 190 -1.51 -2.79 18.84
N LEU A 191 -2.03 -2.26 17.73
CA LEU A 191 -1.39 -1.21 16.92
C LEU A 191 -1.75 0.18 17.47
N VAL A 192 -1.40 0.43 18.74
CA VAL A 192 -1.69 1.70 19.43
C VAL A 192 -0.44 2.58 19.43
N TYR A 193 -0.64 3.89 19.29
CA TYR A 193 0.43 4.88 19.40
C TYR A 193 0.01 6.07 20.29
N PRO A 194 0.84 6.48 21.27
CA PRO A 194 2.07 5.83 21.71
C PRO A 194 1.78 4.40 22.22
N PRO A 195 2.76 3.48 22.16
CA PRO A 195 2.56 2.13 22.68
C PRO A 195 2.11 2.23 24.14
N LEU A 196 1.13 1.39 24.52
CA LEU A 196 0.64 1.35 25.89
C LEU A 196 1.84 1.17 26.84
N PRO A 197 1.94 1.95 27.94
CA PRO A 197 2.94 1.68 28.95
C PRO A 197 2.75 0.24 29.42
N PHE A 198 3.84 -0.53 29.37
CA PHE A 198 3.87 -1.90 29.88
C PHE A 198 3.60 -1.93 31.38
#